data_AF-A0A1I8A5I3-F1
#
_entry.id   AF-A0A1I8A5I3-F1
#
_cell.length_a   1.000
_cell.length_b   1.000
_cell.length_c   1.000
_cell.angle_alpha   90.00
_cell.angle_beta   90.00
_cell.angle_gamma   90.00
#
_symmetry.space_group_name_H-M   'P 1'
#
loop_
_entity.id
_entity.type
_entity.pdbx_description
1 polymer ?
#
loop_
_entity_poly.entity_id
_entity_poly.type
_entity_poly.pdbx_seq_one_letter_code
_entity_poly.pdbx_strand_id
1 'polypeptide(L)'
;MSSAYGSNVPGSLFETVDVTVEGKKNEQIGIRVNNNLVVVKVERDSPSHGHLRFGDVILAVNGQKIDRKLFIDVVKKLTLNVYKMVVKITRPIIQQEMPLSRLPREYDPLPGYKYHVGVMFMITGCKLALPVKSYNNKVYVTRLTEDTLSALTLNIGDAVLDVDNQPVTSVHEASEGLIKQMKAKGFATMVIEQAVDPAAKAYVRAALLAEKTQDLDLPLAPDVVEITKKESVRFKGNPDLKPSKIIGKEEDAQLRQEFHEEEGGFFAHQRPRQRRGVSDCMRRESQSPCARPRPTN
;
A
#
# COMPACT_ATOMS: atom_id res chain seq x y z
N MET A 1 -0.11 -21.38 -14.43
CA MET A 1 0.16 -20.36 -13.38
C MET A 1 -1.13 -19.76 -12.81
N SER A 2 -2.15 -19.45 -13.63
CA SER A 2 -3.39 -18.77 -13.20
C SER A 2 -4.28 -19.50 -12.19
N SER A 3 -4.14 -20.81 -11.94
CA SER A 3 -5.04 -21.52 -11.02
C SER A 3 -4.64 -21.43 -9.54
N ALA A 4 -3.35 -21.23 -9.26
CA ALA A 4 -2.81 -21.27 -7.90
C ALA A 4 -3.00 -19.96 -7.10
N TYR A 5 -2.93 -18.83 -7.81
CA TYR A 5 -2.89 -17.47 -7.26
C TYR A 5 -4.06 -16.58 -7.70
N GLY A 6 -5.05 -17.15 -8.40
CA GLY A 6 -6.13 -16.41 -9.05
C GLY A 6 -5.82 -16.06 -10.50
N SER A 7 -6.87 -15.87 -11.30
CA SER A 7 -6.77 -15.72 -12.76
C SER A 7 -6.12 -14.41 -13.22
N ASN A 8 -6.02 -13.41 -12.36
CA ASN A 8 -5.71 -12.03 -12.73
C ASN A 8 -4.30 -11.57 -12.30
N VAL A 9 -3.44 -12.48 -11.84
CA VAL A 9 -2.11 -12.12 -11.34
C VAL A 9 -1.09 -12.04 -12.49
N PRO A 10 -0.39 -10.90 -12.66
CA PRO A 10 0.65 -10.76 -13.69
C PRO A 10 1.82 -11.74 -13.51
N GLY A 11 2.29 -12.32 -14.62
CA GLY A 11 3.44 -13.23 -14.62
C GLY A 11 4.75 -12.56 -14.18
N SER A 12 4.85 -11.23 -14.30
CA SER A 12 6.02 -10.44 -13.85
C SER A 12 6.21 -10.44 -12.33
N LEU A 13 5.21 -10.86 -11.57
CA LEU A 13 5.27 -10.98 -10.11
C LEU A 13 5.81 -12.34 -9.65
N PHE A 14 6.33 -13.14 -10.58
CA PHE A 14 6.85 -14.46 -10.30
C PHE A 14 8.20 -14.66 -10.96
N GLU A 15 9.07 -15.41 -10.29
CA GLU A 15 10.34 -15.88 -10.83
C GLU A 15 10.32 -17.41 -10.91
N THR A 16 11.02 -17.98 -11.90
CA THR A 16 11.19 -19.43 -12.01
C THR A 16 12.57 -19.80 -11.52
N VAL A 17 12.65 -20.75 -10.59
CA VAL A 17 13.89 -21.18 -9.94
C VAL A 17 13.94 -22.71 -9.96
N ASP A 18 15.11 -23.27 -10.26
CA ASP A 18 15.37 -24.69 -10.09
C ASP A 18 16.07 -24.92 -8.75
N VAL A 19 15.44 -25.71 -7.88
CA VAL A 19 15.91 -25.97 -6.52
C VAL A 19 16.29 -27.44 -6.41
N THR A 20 17.47 -27.71 -5.86
CA THR A 20 17.92 -29.09 -5.60
C THR A 20 17.62 -29.46 -4.15
N VAL A 21 17.00 -30.61 -3.93
CA VAL A 21 16.71 -31.17 -2.61
C VAL A 21 17.34 -32.55 -2.52
N GLU A 22 18.11 -32.78 -1.46
CA GLU A 22 18.82 -34.03 -1.20
C GLU A 22 18.40 -34.59 0.15
N GLY A 23 18.15 -35.90 0.21
CA GLY A 23 17.72 -36.56 1.45
C GLY A 23 18.17 -38.01 1.53
N LYS A 24 18.11 -38.55 2.74
CA LYS A 24 18.56 -39.90 3.05
C LYS A 24 17.47 -40.93 2.74
N LYS A 25 17.88 -42.20 2.77
CA LYS A 25 16.97 -43.33 2.64
C LYS A 25 15.88 -43.29 3.72
N ASN A 26 14.63 -43.47 3.31
CA ASN A 26 13.41 -43.44 4.14
C ASN A 26 13.12 -42.09 4.83
N GLU A 27 13.82 -41.02 4.44
CA GLU A 27 13.58 -39.68 4.97
C GLU A 27 12.52 -38.96 4.12
N GLN A 28 11.45 -38.50 4.76
CA GLN A 28 10.42 -37.75 4.06
C GLN A 28 10.95 -36.38 3.64
N ILE A 29 10.48 -35.88 2.49
CA ILE A 29 10.92 -34.59 1.96
C ILE A 29 10.48 -33.41 2.85
N GLY A 30 9.45 -33.61 3.69
CA GLY A 30 8.94 -32.64 4.66
C GLY A 30 8.20 -31.44 4.07
N ILE A 31 7.44 -31.63 2.98
CA ILE A 31 6.58 -30.58 2.43
C ILE A 31 5.13 -31.00 2.35
N ARG A 32 4.24 -30.03 2.53
CA ARG A 32 2.82 -30.17 2.26
C ARG A 32 2.44 -29.25 1.12
N VAL A 33 1.75 -29.80 0.13
CA VAL A 33 1.24 -29.04 -1.02
C VAL A 33 -0.28 -29.07 -1.07
N ASN A 34 -0.89 -28.00 -1.59
CA ASN A 34 -2.33 -27.96 -1.85
C ASN A 34 -2.70 -28.61 -3.20
N ASN A 35 -3.97 -28.52 -3.59
CA ASN A 35 -4.46 -29.10 -4.85
C ASN A 35 -3.81 -28.50 -6.10
N ASN A 36 -3.32 -27.27 -6.01
CA ASN A 36 -2.69 -26.52 -7.09
C ASN A 36 -1.15 -26.62 -7.04
N LEU A 37 -0.60 -27.59 -6.29
CA LEU A 37 0.84 -27.78 -6.10
C LEU A 37 1.58 -26.58 -5.48
N VAL A 38 0.86 -25.74 -4.74
CA VAL A 38 1.46 -24.68 -3.91
C VAL A 38 1.95 -25.29 -2.62
N VAL A 39 3.19 -25.00 -2.25
CA VAL A 39 3.77 -25.35 -0.95
C VAL A 39 3.06 -24.53 0.13
N VAL A 40 2.30 -25.23 0.98
CA VAL A 40 1.52 -24.62 2.07
C VAL A 40 2.16 -24.82 3.44
N LYS A 41 3.16 -25.71 3.53
CA LYS A 41 3.94 -25.90 4.75
C LYS A 41 5.25 -26.61 4.40
N VAL A 42 6.32 -26.19 5.06
CA VAL A 42 7.62 -26.85 5.04
C VAL A 42 7.98 -27.23 6.47
N GLU A 43 8.25 -28.51 6.70
CA GLU A 43 8.63 -29.00 8.02
C GLU A 43 10.03 -28.53 8.38
N ARG A 44 10.21 -28.09 9.62
CA ARG A 44 11.52 -27.73 10.15
C ARG A 44 12.41 -28.96 10.19
N ASP A 45 13.70 -28.75 9.96
CA ASP A 45 14.73 -29.82 9.93
C ASP A 45 14.50 -30.91 8.86
N SER A 46 13.61 -30.66 7.90
CA SER A 46 13.42 -31.54 6.74
C SER A 46 14.41 -31.22 5.62
N PRO A 47 14.64 -32.16 4.68
CA PRO A 47 15.44 -31.91 3.47
C PRO A 47 15.02 -30.68 2.66
N SER A 48 13.73 -30.35 2.67
CA SER A 48 13.20 -29.18 1.95
C SER A 48 13.36 -27.86 2.71
N HIS A 49 13.67 -27.91 4.00
CA HIS A 49 13.86 -26.72 4.81
C HIS A 49 15.03 -25.88 4.26
N GLY A 50 14.80 -24.57 4.06
CA GLY A 50 15.77 -23.65 3.45
C GLY A 50 15.79 -23.63 1.92
N HIS A 51 15.36 -24.71 1.27
CA HIS A 51 15.31 -24.85 -0.19
C HIS A 51 13.96 -24.36 -0.75
N LEU A 52 12.88 -24.93 -0.22
CA LEU A 52 11.50 -24.58 -0.56
C LEU A 52 10.91 -23.67 0.52
N ARG A 53 9.97 -22.82 0.10
CA ARG A 53 9.31 -21.84 0.97
C ARG A 53 7.80 -21.90 0.78
N PHE A 54 7.07 -21.43 1.79
CA PHE A 54 5.63 -21.22 1.69
C PHE A 54 5.31 -20.33 0.48
N GLY A 55 4.34 -20.74 -0.33
CA GLY A 55 3.97 -20.06 -1.58
C GLY A 55 4.73 -20.55 -2.83
N ASP A 56 5.79 -21.34 -2.72
CA ASP A 56 6.41 -21.89 -3.94
C ASP A 56 5.42 -22.79 -4.70
N VAL A 57 5.35 -22.65 -6.02
CA VAL A 57 4.52 -23.50 -6.88
C VAL A 57 5.40 -24.50 -7.60
N ILE A 58 5.12 -25.79 -7.39
CA ILE A 58 5.88 -26.86 -8.05
C ILE A 58 5.38 -27.02 -9.49
N LEU A 59 6.28 -26.87 -10.46
CA LEU A 59 5.98 -27.06 -11.89
C LEU A 59 6.45 -28.43 -12.41
N ALA A 60 7.65 -28.84 -12.03
CA ALA A 60 8.26 -30.09 -12.47
C ALA A 60 9.23 -30.63 -11.41
N VAL A 61 9.43 -31.95 -11.41
CA VAL A 61 10.48 -32.61 -10.62
C VAL A 61 11.30 -33.45 -11.59
N ASN A 62 12.62 -33.32 -11.53
CA ASN A 62 13.59 -33.98 -12.41
C ASN A 62 13.28 -33.77 -13.90
N GLY A 63 12.84 -32.55 -14.26
CA GLY A 63 12.47 -32.19 -15.63
C GLY A 63 11.10 -32.71 -16.10
N GLN A 64 10.45 -33.59 -15.34
CA GLN A 64 9.11 -34.07 -15.65
C GLN A 64 8.04 -33.13 -15.09
N LYS A 65 7.14 -32.65 -15.95
CA LYS A 65 5.95 -31.90 -15.53
C LYS A 65 5.04 -32.84 -14.74
N ILE A 66 4.57 -32.38 -13.58
CA ILE A 66 3.91 -33.23 -12.61
C ILE A 66 2.55 -32.64 -12.21
N ASP A 67 1.58 -33.54 -12.04
CA ASP A 67 0.29 -33.26 -11.40
C ASP A 67 0.28 -33.78 -9.95
N ARG A 68 -0.71 -33.40 -9.15
CA ARG A 68 -0.79 -33.78 -7.72
C ARG A 68 -0.62 -35.29 -7.43
N LYS A 69 -1.29 -36.15 -8.20
CA LYS A 69 -1.20 -37.61 -8.00
C LYS A 69 0.21 -38.12 -8.29
N LEU A 70 0.75 -37.70 -9.43
CA LEU A 70 2.12 -38.02 -9.85
C LEU A 70 3.14 -37.50 -8.85
N PHE A 71 2.94 -36.31 -8.28
CA PHE A 71 3.82 -35.73 -7.28
C PHE A 71 3.96 -36.64 -6.06
N ILE A 72 2.84 -37.09 -5.51
CA ILE A 72 2.82 -37.97 -4.33
C ILE A 72 3.54 -39.30 -4.65
N ASP A 73 3.29 -39.87 -5.82
CA ASP A 73 3.90 -41.15 -6.21
C ASP A 73 5.41 -41.02 -6.47
N VAL A 74 5.84 -39.93 -7.11
CA VAL A 74 7.26 -39.63 -7.38
C VAL A 74 8.00 -39.42 -6.07
N VAL A 75 7.47 -38.60 -5.15
CA VAL A 75 8.09 -38.35 -3.85
C VAL A 75 8.20 -39.65 -3.05
N LYS A 76 7.12 -40.45 -2.97
CA LYS A 76 7.16 -41.74 -2.26
C LYS A 76 8.24 -42.67 -2.81
N LYS A 77 8.33 -42.83 -4.14
CA LYS A 77 9.33 -43.68 -4.78
C LYS A 77 10.76 -43.18 -4.54
N LEU A 78 10.98 -41.87 -4.61
CA LEU A 78 12.30 -41.28 -4.37
C LEU A 78 12.75 -41.49 -2.92
N THR A 79 11.85 -41.32 -1.95
CA THR A 79 12.19 -41.44 -0.52
C THR A 79 12.55 -42.87 -0.07
N LEU A 80 12.35 -43.90 -0.89
CA LEU A 80 12.75 -45.28 -0.58
C LEU A 80 14.28 -45.50 -0.60
N ASN A 81 15.01 -44.59 -1.24
CA ASN A 81 16.46 -44.65 -1.39
C ASN A 81 17.07 -43.29 -1.00
N VAL A 82 18.40 -43.18 -1.03
CA VAL A 82 19.05 -41.87 -1.03
C VAL A 82 18.63 -41.14 -2.31
N TYR A 83 18.12 -39.93 -2.17
CA TYR A 83 17.56 -39.19 -3.31
C TYR A 83 18.21 -37.82 -3.44
N LYS A 84 18.31 -37.41 -4.69
CA LYS A 84 18.61 -36.06 -5.12
C LYS A 84 17.59 -35.71 -6.19
N MET A 85 16.78 -34.68 -5.93
CA MET A 85 15.75 -34.24 -6.86
C MET A 85 15.93 -32.77 -7.20
N VAL A 86 15.70 -32.43 -8.46
CA VAL A 86 15.67 -31.06 -8.94
C VAL A 86 14.23 -30.66 -9.15
N VAL A 87 13.73 -29.74 -8.34
CA VAL A 87 12.36 -29.24 -8.38
C VAL A 87 12.37 -27.89 -9.08
N LYS A 88 11.70 -27.82 -10.23
CA LYS A 88 11.42 -26.56 -10.92
C LYS A 88 10.22 -25.91 -10.25
N ILE A 89 10.44 -24.74 -9.66
CA ILE A 89 9.42 -23.98 -8.95
C ILE A 89 9.18 -22.61 -9.57
N THR A 90 7.99 -22.07 -9.32
CA THR A 90 7.67 -20.66 -9.49
C THR A 90 7.53 -20.02 -8.11
N ARG A 91 8.31 -18.99 -7.85
CA ARG A 91 8.33 -18.27 -6.56
C ARG A 91 7.68 -16.89 -6.72
N PRO A 92 6.75 -16.50 -5.83
CA PRO A 92 6.18 -15.16 -5.83
C PRO A 92 7.20 -14.10 -5.40
N ILE A 93 7.24 -12.99 -6.12
CA ILE A 93 8.03 -11.81 -5.76
C ILE A 93 7.21 -10.97 -4.78
N ILE A 94 7.59 -11.05 -3.51
CA ILE A 94 6.86 -10.42 -2.38
C ILE A 94 7.31 -9.00 -2.07
N GLN A 95 8.50 -8.60 -2.55
CA GLN A 95 9.09 -7.30 -2.26
C GLN A 95 9.53 -6.63 -3.56
N GLN A 96 9.15 -5.37 -3.71
CA GLN A 96 9.54 -4.51 -4.83
C GLN A 96 10.08 -3.18 -4.32
N GLU A 97 10.88 -2.54 -5.15
CA GLU A 97 11.32 -1.18 -4.90
C GLU A 97 10.11 -0.23 -4.90
N MET A 98 10.10 0.69 -3.94
CA MET A 98 9.00 1.65 -3.81
C MET A 98 9.30 2.90 -4.63
N PRO A 99 8.42 3.30 -5.56
CA PRO A 99 8.53 4.60 -6.19
C PRO A 99 8.16 5.69 -5.18
N LEU A 100 8.96 6.76 -5.12
CA LEU A 100 8.74 7.88 -4.18
C LEU A 100 7.35 8.53 -4.30
N SER A 101 6.74 8.48 -5.50
CA SER A 101 5.40 9.00 -5.77
C SER A 101 4.27 8.27 -5.03
N ARG A 102 4.54 7.11 -4.44
CA ARG A 102 3.55 6.28 -3.76
C ARG A 102 3.37 6.62 -2.29
N LEU A 103 4.32 7.35 -1.69
CA LEU A 103 4.11 7.87 -0.34
C LEU A 103 3.00 8.94 -0.37
N PRO A 104 2.14 8.99 0.67
CA PRO A 104 1.20 10.10 0.82
C PRO A 104 1.96 11.43 0.81
N ARG A 105 1.40 12.47 0.20
CA ARG A 105 2.08 13.77 0.02
C ARG A 105 2.53 14.44 1.32
N GLU A 106 1.87 14.09 2.42
CA GLU A 106 2.14 14.60 3.77
C GLU A 106 3.14 13.73 4.55
N TYR A 107 3.65 12.65 3.93
CA TYR A 107 4.47 11.67 4.59
C TYR A 107 5.93 11.77 4.16
N ASP A 108 6.77 12.30 5.04
CA ASP A 108 8.20 12.35 4.84
C ASP A 108 8.89 11.05 5.30
N PRO A 109 9.78 10.46 4.48
CA PRO A 109 10.60 9.32 4.88
C PRO A 109 11.43 9.65 6.12
N LEU A 110 11.33 8.82 7.15
CA LEU A 110 12.08 9.00 8.39
C LEU A 110 13.45 8.32 8.32
N PRO A 111 14.51 8.95 8.88
CA PRO A 111 15.80 8.28 9.01
C PRO A 111 15.69 7.06 9.91
N GLY A 112 16.43 5.99 9.59
CA GLY A 112 16.41 4.72 10.32
C GLY A 112 15.27 3.78 9.96
N TYR A 113 14.45 4.14 8.97
CA TYR A 113 13.41 3.31 8.38
C TYR A 113 13.72 2.99 6.91
N LYS A 114 13.29 1.81 6.47
CA LYS A 114 13.32 1.37 5.07
C LYS A 114 11.90 1.26 4.56
N TYR A 115 11.67 1.78 3.36
CA TYR A 115 10.38 1.71 2.69
C TYR A 115 10.46 0.80 1.47
N HIS A 116 9.47 -0.04 1.28
CA HIS A 116 9.37 -0.92 0.12
C HIS A 116 7.91 -1.28 -0.16
N VAL A 117 7.63 -1.78 -1.37
CA VAL A 117 6.31 -2.30 -1.72
C VAL A 117 6.28 -3.78 -1.41
N GLY A 118 5.39 -4.18 -0.50
CA GLY A 118 5.01 -5.57 -0.28
C GLY A 118 3.91 -6.01 -1.24
N VAL A 119 4.03 -7.21 -1.79
CA VAL A 119 2.99 -7.84 -2.62
C VAL A 119 2.50 -9.09 -1.92
N MET A 120 1.24 -9.04 -1.50
CA MET A 120 0.57 -10.15 -0.85
C MET A 120 -0.37 -10.84 -1.83
N PHE A 121 -0.22 -12.15 -1.97
CA PHE A 121 -0.96 -12.94 -2.94
C PHE A 121 -2.10 -13.72 -2.27
N MET A 122 -3.21 -13.88 -2.97
CA MET A 122 -4.33 -14.71 -2.56
C MET A 122 -4.05 -16.17 -2.93
N ILE A 123 -3.60 -16.97 -1.97
CA ILE A 123 -3.42 -18.42 -2.15
C ILE A 123 -4.68 -19.15 -1.71
N THR A 124 -5.28 -19.91 -2.61
CA THR A 124 -6.46 -20.74 -2.30
C THR A 124 -6.16 -21.75 -1.19
N GLY A 125 -6.98 -21.74 -0.14
CA GLY A 125 -6.87 -22.65 1.00
C GLY A 125 -5.96 -22.16 2.13
N CYS A 126 -5.34 -21.00 1.99
CA CYS A 126 -4.49 -20.39 3.02
C CYS A 126 -5.25 -19.30 3.78
N LYS A 127 -4.93 -19.12 5.07
CA LYS A 127 -5.51 -18.06 5.90
C LYS A 127 -4.69 -16.77 5.75
N LEU A 128 -5.38 -15.63 5.69
CA LEU A 128 -4.72 -14.31 5.69
C LEU A 128 -3.91 -14.09 6.97
N ALA A 129 -4.56 -14.30 8.13
CA ALA A 129 -3.98 -14.18 9.47
C ALA A 129 -3.12 -12.92 9.65
N LEU A 130 -3.75 -11.76 9.54
CA LEU A 130 -3.11 -10.44 9.65
C LEU A 130 -3.45 -9.78 11.01
N PRO A 131 -2.72 -10.07 12.09
CA PRO A 131 -2.97 -9.42 13.37
C PRO A 131 -2.28 -8.05 13.39
N VAL A 132 -3.06 -7.01 13.17
CA VAL A 132 -2.58 -5.63 13.10
C VAL A 132 -3.16 -4.78 14.23
N LYS A 133 -2.46 -3.70 14.56
CA LYS A 133 -2.83 -2.73 15.57
C LYS A 133 -2.54 -1.32 15.08
N SER A 134 -3.49 -0.42 15.27
CA SER A 134 -3.28 1.00 15.00
C SER A 134 -2.61 1.67 16.19
N TYR A 135 -1.54 2.44 15.95
CA TYR A 135 -0.88 3.29 16.92
C TYR A 135 -0.33 4.53 16.22
N ASN A 136 -0.62 5.72 16.75
CA ASN A 136 -0.18 7.01 16.19
C ASN A 136 -0.40 7.12 14.66
N ASN A 137 -1.66 6.90 14.23
CA ASN A 137 -2.09 6.92 12.82
C ASN A 137 -1.37 5.96 11.87
N LYS A 138 -0.68 4.95 12.38
CA LYS A 138 -0.04 3.88 11.61
C LYS A 138 -0.58 2.51 12.00
N VAL A 139 -0.61 1.59 11.04
CA VAL A 139 -1.06 0.21 11.25
C VAL A 139 0.16 -0.71 11.35
N TYR A 140 0.47 -1.20 12.55
CA TYR A 140 1.59 -2.09 12.81
C TYR A 140 1.17 -3.56 12.82
N VAL A 141 2.02 -4.41 12.26
CA VAL A 141 1.92 -5.87 12.35
C VAL A 141 2.40 -6.32 13.72
N THR A 142 1.51 -6.95 14.49
CA THR A 142 1.80 -7.30 15.90
C THR A 142 2.45 -8.66 16.07
N ARG A 143 1.95 -9.65 15.33
CA ARG A 143 2.36 -11.05 15.42
C ARG A 143 2.25 -11.66 14.04
N LEU A 144 2.93 -12.77 13.81
CA LEU A 144 2.79 -13.52 12.58
C LEU A 144 2.74 -15.00 12.91
N THR A 145 1.90 -15.71 12.17
CA THR A 145 1.83 -17.16 12.24
C THR A 145 2.50 -17.71 11.00
N GLU A 146 3.40 -18.67 11.17
CA GLU A 146 4.04 -19.36 10.05
C GLU A 146 3.00 -19.98 9.11
N ASP A 147 3.36 -20.18 7.85
CA ASP A 147 2.49 -20.76 6.83
C ASP A 147 1.18 -19.96 6.57
N THR A 148 1.22 -18.62 6.73
CA THR A 148 0.10 -17.72 6.43
C THR A 148 0.47 -16.69 5.37
N LEU A 149 -0.54 -16.09 4.72
CA LEU A 149 -0.32 -15.08 3.68
C LEU A 149 0.39 -13.85 4.24
N SER A 150 0.07 -13.45 5.47
CA SER A 150 0.72 -12.30 6.11
C SER A 150 2.19 -12.57 6.39
N ALA A 151 2.54 -13.76 6.90
CA ALA A 151 3.92 -14.12 7.20
C ALA A 151 4.80 -14.30 5.95
N LEU A 152 4.19 -14.46 4.77
CA LEU A 152 4.92 -14.52 3.51
C LEU A 152 5.50 -13.15 3.11
N THR A 153 4.78 -12.05 3.39
CA THR A 153 5.14 -10.70 2.88
C THR A 153 5.63 -9.77 3.98
N LEU A 154 5.10 -9.92 5.20
CA LEU A 154 5.29 -8.98 6.31
C LEU A 154 6.19 -9.59 7.39
N ASN A 155 6.77 -8.70 8.20
CA ASN A 155 7.47 -9.04 9.43
C ASN A 155 6.80 -8.39 10.66
N ILE A 156 7.10 -8.92 11.84
CA ILE A 156 6.61 -8.33 13.10
C ILE A 156 7.20 -6.94 13.26
N GLY A 157 6.35 -5.95 13.51
CA GLY A 157 6.74 -4.54 13.67
C GLY A 157 6.74 -3.74 12.38
N ASP A 158 6.50 -4.36 11.21
CA ASP A 158 6.31 -3.62 9.96
C ASP A 158 5.05 -2.75 10.07
N ALA A 159 5.12 -1.52 9.55
CA ALA A 159 3.99 -0.60 9.47
C ALA A 159 3.45 -0.53 8.04
N VAL A 160 2.14 -0.75 7.89
CA VAL A 160 1.41 -0.63 6.63
C VAL A 160 0.93 0.80 6.49
N LEU A 161 1.46 1.51 5.48
CA LEU A 161 1.12 2.92 5.22
C LEU A 161 0.04 3.07 4.14
N ASP A 162 0.03 2.16 3.17
CA ASP A 162 -0.96 2.15 2.09
C ASP A 162 -1.42 0.73 1.77
N VAL A 163 -2.58 0.64 1.11
CA VAL A 163 -3.04 -0.56 0.41
C VAL A 163 -3.48 -0.15 -0.99
N ASP A 164 -2.81 -0.67 -2.02
CA ASP A 164 -3.10 -0.42 -3.44
C ASP A 164 -3.18 1.08 -3.80
N ASN A 165 -2.23 1.87 -3.29
CA ASN A 165 -2.16 3.34 -3.46
C ASN A 165 -3.27 4.11 -2.74
N GLN A 166 -3.95 3.50 -1.77
CA GLN A 166 -4.84 4.19 -0.84
C GLN A 166 -4.15 4.25 0.54
N PRO A 167 -3.90 5.43 1.11
CA PRO A 167 -3.31 5.55 2.43
C PRO A 167 -4.23 4.92 3.48
N VAL A 168 -3.65 4.25 4.46
CA VAL A 168 -4.40 3.62 5.55
C VAL A 168 -3.88 4.09 6.90
N THR A 169 -4.79 4.50 7.77
CA THR A 169 -4.45 4.96 9.14
C THR A 169 -5.10 4.09 10.20
N SER A 170 -6.21 3.45 9.86
CA SER A 170 -6.96 2.56 10.74
C SER A 170 -6.80 1.08 10.36
N VAL A 171 -6.96 0.21 11.36
CA VAL A 171 -6.98 -1.25 11.16
C VAL A 171 -8.11 -1.67 10.20
N HIS A 172 -9.26 -1.00 10.28
CA HIS A 172 -10.42 -1.33 9.46
C HIS A 172 -10.13 -1.09 7.98
N GLU A 173 -9.66 0.12 7.62
CA GLU A 173 -9.30 0.48 6.23
C GLU A 173 -8.26 -0.48 5.65
N ALA A 174 -7.21 -0.79 6.42
CA ALA A 174 -6.16 -1.71 5.98
C ALA A 174 -6.73 -3.12 5.72
N SER A 175 -7.52 -3.65 6.65
CA SER A 175 -8.09 -4.99 6.54
C SER A 175 -9.11 -5.12 5.39
N GLU A 176 -10.02 -4.16 5.26
CA GLU A 176 -11.04 -4.16 4.22
C GLU A 176 -10.41 -3.95 2.84
N GLY A 177 -9.48 -2.99 2.74
CA GLY A 177 -8.75 -2.71 1.51
C GLY A 177 -8.03 -3.93 0.98
N LEU A 178 -7.30 -4.66 1.84
CA LEU A 178 -6.59 -5.88 1.46
C LEU A 178 -7.54 -6.97 0.99
N ILE A 179 -8.62 -7.23 1.74
CA ILE A 179 -9.60 -8.27 1.38
C ILE A 179 -10.28 -7.94 0.05
N LYS A 180 -10.66 -6.67 -0.17
CA LYS A 180 -11.29 -6.21 -1.40
C LYS A 180 -10.39 -6.42 -2.62
N GLN A 181 -9.12 -6.02 -2.52
CA GLN A 181 -8.18 -6.12 -3.63
C GLN A 181 -7.77 -7.56 -3.93
N MET A 182 -7.49 -8.36 -2.90
CA MET A 182 -7.18 -9.78 -3.07
C MET A 182 -8.32 -10.55 -3.73
N LYS A 183 -9.58 -10.24 -3.41
CA LYS A 183 -10.74 -10.87 -4.06
C LYS A 183 -10.91 -10.47 -5.53
N ALA A 184 -10.59 -9.22 -5.88
CA ALA A 184 -10.76 -8.71 -7.24
C ALA A 184 -9.60 -9.09 -8.19
N LYS A 185 -8.35 -8.92 -7.73
CA LYS A 185 -7.14 -9.08 -8.54
C LYS A 185 -6.38 -10.38 -8.27
N GLY A 186 -6.65 -11.06 -7.16
CA GLY A 186 -5.86 -12.20 -6.69
C GLY A 186 -4.57 -11.80 -5.94
N PHE A 187 -4.29 -10.50 -5.83
CA PHE A 187 -3.17 -9.96 -5.05
C PHE A 187 -3.50 -8.56 -4.56
N ALA A 188 -2.74 -8.08 -3.58
CA ALA A 188 -2.78 -6.70 -3.10
C ALA A 188 -1.36 -6.20 -2.89
N THR A 189 -1.13 -4.93 -3.18
CA THR A 189 0.14 -4.26 -2.93
C THR A 189 0.01 -3.34 -1.73
N MET A 190 1.09 -3.18 -0.96
CA MET A 190 1.10 -2.31 0.21
C MET A 190 2.47 -1.63 0.35
N VAL A 191 2.48 -0.39 0.81
CA VAL A 191 3.71 0.28 1.23
C VAL A 191 4.01 -0.11 2.66
N ILE A 192 5.19 -0.68 2.86
CA ILE A 192 5.69 -1.15 4.14
C ILE A 192 6.82 -0.23 4.59
N GLU A 193 6.65 0.33 5.78
CA GLU A 193 7.71 0.96 6.55
C GLU A 193 8.30 -0.05 7.54
N GLN A 194 9.60 -0.30 7.42
CA GLN A 194 10.33 -1.27 8.23
C GLN A 194 11.43 -0.57 9.03
N ALA A 195 11.42 -0.76 10.35
CA ALA A 195 12.46 -0.20 11.22
C ALA A 195 13.80 -0.94 11.06
N VAL A 196 14.85 -0.21 10.69
CA VAL A 196 16.20 -0.76 10.49
C VAL A 196 17.07 -0.44 11.70
N ASP A 197 17.05 0.83 12.13
CA ASP A 197 17.92 1.32 13.19
C ASP A 197 17.49 0.82 14.58
N PRO A 198 18.43 0.65 15.53
CA PRO A 198 18.10 0.24 16.89
C PRO A 198 17.10 1.17 17.59
N ALA A 199 17.22 2.49 17.38
CA ALA A 199 16.30 3.48 17.94
C ALA A 199 14.88 3.33 17.36
N ALA A 200 14.77 3.20 16.02
CA ALA A 200 13.49 2.96 15.34
C ALA A 200 12.85 1.65 15.80
N LYS A 201 13.64 0.58 15.95
CA LYS A 201 13.17 -0.72 16.48
C LYS A 201 12.67 -0.61 17.92
N ALA A 202 13.35 0.17 18.76
CA ALA A 202 12.90 0.42 20.14
C ALA A 202 11.55 1.14 20.16
N TYR A 203 11.37 2.15 19.30
CA TYR A 203 10.09 2.86 19.15
C TYR A 203 8.96 1.92 18.70
N VAL A 204 9.20 1.09 17.67
CA VAL A 204 8.20 0.11 17.20
C VAL A 204 7.84 -0.88 18.31
N ARG A 205 8.81 -1.36 19.10
CA ARG A 205 8.53 -2.23 20.25
C ARG A 205 7.65 -1.53 21.29
N ALA A 206 7.92 -0.26 21.60
CA ALA A 206 7.09 0.52 22.50
C ALA A 206 5.66 0.68 21.96
N ALA A 207 5.50 0.99 20.67
CA ALA A 207 4.21 1.09 19.99
C ALA A 207 3.42 -0.24 20.03
N LEU A 208 4.09 -1.38 19.84
CA LEU A 208 3.47 -2.70 19.93
C LEU A 208 3.00 -3.03 21.35
N LEU A 209 3.71 -2.58 22.39
CA LEU A 209 3.35 -2.78 23.80
C LEU A 209 2.30 -1.79 24.30
N ALA A 210 2.23 -0.57 23.75
CA ALA A 210 1.33 0.48 24.22
C ALA A 210 -0.14 0.04 24.16
N GLU A 211 -0.83 -0.07 25.28
CA GLU A 211 -2.26 -0.36 25.21
C GLU A 211 -2.99 0.76 24.48
N LYS A 212 -4.11 0.45 23.81
CA LYS A 212 -5.06 1.49 23.45
C LYS A 212 -5.71 1.93 24.75
N THR A 213 -5.00 2.69 25.57
CA THR A 213 -5.68 3.65 26.43
C THR A 213 -6.53 4.44 25.47
N GLN A 214 -7.85 4.25 25.54
CA GLN A 214 -8.75 5.27 25.05
C GLN A 214 -8.24 6.52 25.74
N ASP A 215 -7.69 7.46 24.96
CA ASP A 215 -7.60 8.81 25.44
C ASP A 215 -9.05 9.13 25.80
N LEU A 216 -9.38 9.04 27.10
CA LEU A 216 -10.48 9.82 27.62
C LEU A 216 -10.14 11.20 27.11
N ASP A 217 -10.97 11.72 26.21
CA ASP A 217 -10.87 13.10 25.74
C ASP A 217 -10.45 13.92 26.95
N LEU A 218 -9.31 14.59 26.85
CA LEU A 218 -8.84 15.44 27.93
C LEU A 218 -10.06 16.27 28.35
N PRO A 219 -10.45 16.24 29.64
CA PRO A 219 -11.68 16.87 30.04
C PRO A 219 -11.67 18.29 29.51
N LEU A 220 -12.76 18.67 28.82
CA LEU A 220 -12.91 20.02 28.31
C LEU A 220 -12.55 20.98 29.43
N ALA A 221 -11.78 22.02 29.09
CA ALA A 221 -11.38 23.01 30.07
C ALA A 221 -12.63 23.53 30.82
N PRO A 222 -12.54 23.77 32.14
CA PRO A 222 -13.71 24.02 32.99
C PRO A 222 -14.53 25.24 32.54
N ASP A 223 -13.86 26.22 31.95
CA ASP A 223 -14.45 27.39 31.30
C ASP A 223 -15.31 27.03 30.08
N VAL A 224 -14.81 26.15 29.20
CA VAL A 224 -15.56 25.66 28.03
C VAL A 224 -16.80 24.88 28.48
N VAL A 225 -16.66 24.07 29.52
CA VAL A 225 -17.81 23.33 30.11
C VAL A 225 -18.85 24.29 30.69
N GLU A 226 -18.41 25.33 31.41
CA GLU A 226 -19.31 26.33 31.99
C GLU A 226 -20.05 27.12 30.91
N ILE A 227 -19.33 27.62 29.90
CA ILE A 227 -19.90 28.35 28.77
C ILE A 227 -20.91 27.47 28.04
N THR A 228 -20.56 26.21 27.75
CA THR A 228 -21.45 25.29 27.04
C THR A 228 -22.73 25.00 27.83
N LYS A 229 -22.62 24.83 29.16
CA LYS A 229 -23.80 24.64 30.03
C LYS A 229 -24.70 25.88 30.01
N LYS A 230 -24.13 27.07 30.16
CA LYS A 230 -24.85 28.34 30.17
C LYS A 230 -25.56 28.58 28.83
N GLU A 231 -24.87 28.35 27.73
CA GLU A 231 -25.41 28.50 26.38
C GLU A 231 -26.48 27.46 26.08
N SER A 232 -26.29 26.20 26.50
CA SER A 232 -27.30 25.15 26.35
C SER A 232 -28.62 25.51 27.04
N VAL A 233 -28.54 26.08 28.26
CA VAL A 233 -29.73 26.57 28.98
C VAL A 233 -30.37 27.74 28.23
N ARG A 234 -29.58 28.68 27.70
CA ARG A 234 -30.07 29.82 26.90
C ARG A 234 -30.84 29.35 25.65
N PHE A 235 -30.29 28.40 24.90
CA PHE A 235 -30.94 27.85 23.71
C PHE A 235 -32.19 27.02 24.03
N LYS A 236 -32.19 26.23 25.12
CA LYS A 236 -33.37 25.48 25.55
C LYS A 236 -34.51 26.39 26.03
N GLY A 237 -34.18 27.52 26.67
CA GLY A 237 -35.15 28.51 27.13
C GLY A 237 -35.74 29.37 26.00
N ASN A 238 -35.05 29.47 24.86
CA ASN A 238 -35.48 30.27 23.72
C ASN A 238 -35.17 29.54 22.39
N PRO A 239 -36.04 28.62 21.94
CA PRO A 239 -35.80 27.83 20.74
C PRO A 239 -35.77 28.65 19.44
N ASP A 240 -36.31 29.88 19.44
CA ASP A 240 -36.36 30.78 18.28
C ASP A 240 -35.20 31.80 18.21
N LEU A 241 -34.11 31.58 18.97
CA LEU A 241 -32.91 32.44 18.95
C LEU A 241 -32.26 32.43 17.55
N LYS A 242 -32.51 33.49 16.79
CA LYS A 242 -31.81 33.76 15.52
C LYS A 242 -30.52 34.53 15.81
N PRO A 243 -29.41 34.21 15.12
CA PRO A 243 -28.17 34.96 15.26
C PRO A 243 -28.41 36.41 14.80
N SER A 244 -28.01 37.38 15.63
CA SER A 244 -28.13 38.82 15.32
C SER A 244 -27.16 39.26 14.22
N LYS A 245 -26.02 38.57 14.11
CA LYS A 245 -25.03 38.73 13.04
C LYS A 245 -24.48 37.37 12.64
N ILE A 246 -24.37 37.13 11.34
CA ILE A 246 -23.61 36.00 10.80
C ILE A 246 -22.23 36.56 10.46
N ILE A 247 -21.25 36.30 11.29
CA ILE A 247 -19.86 36.71 11.03
C ILE A 247 -19.41 36.03 9.73
N GLY A 248 -19.01 36.82 8.73
CA GLY A 248 -18.65 36.36 7.38
C GLY A 248 -19.75 36.50 6.32
N LYS A 249 -20.93 37.01 6.69
CA LYS A 249 -21.92 37.57 5.76
C LYS A 249 -22.20 39.01 6.17
N GLU A 250 -21.27 39.91 5.88
CA GLU A 250 -21.58 41.33 5.85
C GLU A 250 -21.61 41.80 4.39
N GLU A 251 -22.47 42.77 4.17
CA GLU A 251 -22.85 43.37 2.90
C GLU A 251 -21.61 43.94 2.19
N ASP A 252 -21.06 43.17 1.25
CA ASP A 252 -19.98 43.53 0.31
C ASP A 252 -20.33 44.71 -0.65
N ALA A 253 -21.37 45.49 -0.36
CA ALA A 253 -21.91 46.51 -1.25
C ALA A 253 -21.43 47.93 -0.93
N GLN A 254 -21.08 48.27 0.33
CA GLN A 254 -20.78 49.66 0.71
C GLN A 254 -19.29 49.98 0.79
N LEU A 255 -18.43 49.03 1.17
CA LEU A 255 -16.97 49.23 1.25
C LEU A 255 -16.26 49.29 -0.12
N ARG A 256 -16.95 49.00 -1.23
CA ARG A 256 -16.40 49.19 -2.60
C ARG A 256 -16.63 50.58 -3.20
N GLN A 257 -17.51 51.40 -2.60
CA GLN A 257 -17.80 52.74 -3.13
C GLN A 257 -16.91 53.83 -2.52
N GLU A 258 -16.43 53.67 -1.29
CA GLU A 258 -15.55 54.68 -0.65
C GLU A 258 -14.11 54.68 -1.20
N PHE A 259 -13.61 53.56 -1.75
CA PHE A 259 -12.29 53.54 -2.40
C PHE A 259 -12.25 54.14 -3.80
N HIS A 260 -13.41 54.50 -4.39
CA HIS A 260 -13.46 55.06 -5.75
C HIS A 260 -13.60 56.60 -5.79
N GLU A 261 -13.83 57.26 -4.64
CA GLU A 261 -13.97 58.73 -4.56
C GLU A 261 -12.74 59.45 -3.96
N GLU A 262 -11.83 58.75 -3.25
CA GLU A 262 -10.65 59.39 -2.65
C GLU A 262 -9.38 59.43 -3.54
N GLU A 263 -9.32 58.70 -4.66
CA GLU A 263 -8.20 58.84 -5.63
C GLU A 263 -8.46 59.90 -6.74
N GLY A 264 -9.47 60.75 -6.56
CA GLY A 264 -9.86 61.80 -7.52
C GLY A 264 -9.17 63.16 -7.35
N GLY A 265 -8.06 63.26 -6.59
CA GLY A 265 -7.65 64.55 -6.06
C GLY A 265 -6.17 64.83 -5.82
N PHE A 266 -5.21 64.14 -6.43
CA PHE A 266 -3.81 64.60 -6.36
C PHE A 266 -3.01 64.11 -7.59
N PHE A 267 -2.22 65.01 -8.21
CA PHE A 267 -1.44 64.86 -9.45
C PHE A 267 -2.08 65.34 -10.77
N ALA A 268 -2.43 66.63 -10.80
CA ALA A 268 -2.27 67.43 -12.00
C ALA A 268 -0.83 67.98 -12.09
N HIS A 269 0.05 67.32 -12.88
CA HIS A 269 1.10 67.91 -13.74
C HIS A 269 2.22 66.90 -14.04
N GLN A 270 2.21 66.34 -15.25
CA GLN A 270 3.29 66.50 -16.24
C GLN A 270 2.88 65.87 -17.59
N ARG A 271 3.26 66.55 -18.67
CA ARG A 271 2.81 66.35 -20.06
C ARG A 271 3.39 65.09 -20.74
N PRO A 272 2.75 64.60 -21.83
CA PRO A 272 3.07 63.32 -22.45
C PRO A 272 4.24 63.42 -23.43
N ARG A 273 5.08 62.37 -23.49
CA ARG A 273 6.00 62.15 -24.60
C ARG A 273 5.51 61.05 -25.53
N GLN A 274 5.55 61.40 -26.81
CA GLN A 274 4.97 60.76 -27.98
C GLN A 274 5.43 59.32 -28.23
N ARG A 275 4.49 58.50 -28.74
CA ARG A 275 4.79 57.37 -29.62
C ARG A 275 5.35 57.88 -30.96
N ARG A 276 6.38 57.20 -31.47
CA ARG A 276 6.59 56.99 -32.91
C ARG A 276 6.95 55.52 -33.11
N GLY A 277 6.24 54.89 -34.05
CA GLY A 277 6.44 53.50 -34.45
C GLY A 277 7.51 53.36 -35.54
N VAL A 278 7.25 52.40 -36.46
CA VAL A 278 8.04 51.95 -37.62
C VAL A 278 8.97 50.80 -37.23
N SER A 279 9.08 49.65 -37.92
CA SER A 279 8.33 48.93 -38.96
C SER A 279 9.08 47.60 -39.18
N ASP A 280 8.41 46.62 -39.78
CA ASP A 280 8.94 45.65 -40.76
C ASP A 280 10.42 45.24 -40.74
N CYS A 281 10.66 43.92 -40.62
CA CYS A 281 11.25 43.18 -41.74
C CYS A 281 11.27 41.66 -41.51
N MET A 282 10.54 40.97 -42.39
CA MET A 282 10.93 39.77 -43.15
C MET A 282 11.41 38.50 -42.43
N ARG A 283 10.69 37.37 -42.57
CA ARG A 283 10.76 36.38 -43.69
C ARG A 283 12.02 35.50 -43.54
N ARG A 284 11.97 34.17 -43.43
CA ARG A 284 11.47 33.18 -44.42
C ARG A 284 11.51 31.78 -43.77
N GLU A 285 10.44 31.00 -43.96
CA GLU A 285 10.35 29.78 -44.82
C GLU A 285 11.05 28.57 -44.18
N SER A 286 10.44 27.40 -44.00
CA SER A 286 9.63 26.60 -44.94
C SER A 286 8.77 25.59 -44.12
N GLN A 287 7.42 25.56 -44.12
CA GLN A 287 6.52 24.91 -45.09
C GLN A 287 7.16 23.73 -45.87
N SER A 288 6.64 22.51 -46.01
CA SER A 288 5.38 21.82 -45.74
C SER A 288 5.55 20.39 -46.38
N PRO A 289 4.56 19.64 -46.91
CA PRO A 289 3.57 18.81 -46.20
C PRO A 289 3.40 17.36 -46.76
N CYS A 290 2.50 16.61 -46.12
CA CYS A 290 1.56 15.61 -46.68
C CYS A 290 2.07 14.38 -47.46
N ALA A 291 1.70 13.18 -46.97
CA ALA A 291 1.02 12.18 -47.79
C ALA A 291 0.29 11.13 -46.91
N ARG A 292 -1.04 11.09 -46.99
CA ARG A 292 -1.82 9.84 -46.84
C ARG A 292 -2.21 9.37 -48.24
N PRO A 293 -2.30 8.07 -48.48
CA PRO A 293 -3.26 7.54 -49.43
C PRO A 293 -4.39 6.76 -48.73
N ARG A 294 -5.57 6.82 -49.35
CA ARG A 294 -6.80 6.10 -49.04
C ARG A 294 -6.73 4.62 -49.48
N PRO A 295 -7.66 3.77 -49.02
CA PRO A 295 -7.69 2.35 -49.33
C PRO A 295 -8.49 2.05 -50.61
N THR A 296 -8.16 0.93 -51.26
CA THR A 296 -9.04 0.20 -52.18
C THR A 296 -8.68 -1.29 -52.18
N ASN A 297 -9.71 -2.12 -51.97
CA ASN A 297 -9.85 -3.58 -52.14
C ASN A 297 -8.82 -4.52 -51.55
#